data_AF-A0A328J130-F1
#
_entry.id   AF-A0A328J130-F1
#
_cell.length_a   1.000
_cell.length_b   1.000
_cell.length_c   1.000
_cell.angle_alpha   90.00
_cell.angle_beta   90.00
_cell.angle_gamma   90.00
#
_symmetry.space_group_name_H-M   'P 1'
#
loop_
_entity.id
_entity.type
_entity.pdbx_description
1 polymer ?
#
loop_
_entity_poly.entity_id
_entity_poly.type
_entity_poly.pdbx_seq_one_letter_code
_entity_poly.pdbx_strand_id
1 'polypeptide(L)'
;MRNVRRGLYAAGSKREFEPDISKELAGLFKKLGKRFPYLDSLCVWDSRWLNEFTVHQALTSMVIIETERDAEKAVFEFIKAAYSRVFIDPTPKEIDNYILGCEKCFVVRPLVTEAPVTSFDNAAIPRLEKILVDLVCEKDLFVSFQGEELCNIFRRALTDYDVSLSTLRRYARRRGRLEEIDKLIETQGEGI
;
A
#
# COMPACT_ATOMS: atom_id res chain seq x y z
N MET A 1 -30.38 -13.77 -9.53
CA MET A 1 -30.51 -12.63 -10.47
C MET A 1 -29.44 -11.60 -10.13
N ARG A 2 -28.63 -11.22 -11.15
CA ARG A 2 -27.69 -10.08 -11.33
C ARG A 2 -27.03 -9.46 -10.08
N ASN A 3 -25.70 -9.28 -10.07
CA ASN A 3 -25.13 -8.10 -10.73
C ASN A 3 -23.78 -8.33 -11.42
N VAL A 4 -23.80 -8.01 -12.72
CA VAL A 4 -22.64 -7.63 -13.50
C VAL A 4 -22.26 -6.21 -13.06
N ARG A 5 -21.07 -6.01 -12.50
CA ARG A 5 -20.39 -4.71 -12.50
C ARG A 5 -19.06 -4.87 -13.22
N ARG A 6 -19.14 -5.01 -14.54
CA ARG A 6 -18.01 -4.79 -15.46
C ARG A 6 -18.39 -3.60 -16.34
N GLY A 7 -17.67 -2.50 -16.15
CA GLY A 7 -17.30 -1.55 -17.20
C GLY A 7 -18.42 -0.82 -17.94
N LEU A 8 -19.22 -0.02 -17.25
CA LEU A 8 -19.99 1.07 -17.88
C LEU A 8 -19.65 2.36 -17.14
N TYR A 9 -18.65 3.08 -17.63
CA TYR A 9 -18.33 4.42 -17.13
C TYR A 9 -18.41 5.42 -18.28
N ALA A 10 -18.99 6.58 -17.97
CA ALA A 10 -19.06 7.72 -18.85
C ALA A 10 -17.64 8.18 -19.21
N ALA A 11 -17.40 8.49 -20.48
CA ALA A 11 -16.14 9.05 -20.93
C ALA A 11 -15.83 10.34 -20.14
N GLY A 12 -14.83 10.31 -19.24
CA GLY A 12 -14.26 11.49 -18.61
C GLY A 12 -14.15 11.51 -17.07
N SER A 13 -14.74 10.57 -16.32
CA SER A 13 -14.59 10.54 -14.85
C SER A 13 -13.49 9.55 -14.42
N LYS A 14 -12.49 10.04 -13.68
CA LYS A 14 -11.49 9.21 -12.99
C LYS A 14 -12.15 8.30 -11.94
N ARG A 15 -11.55 7.15 -11.68
CA ARG A 15 -12.07 6.13 -10.75
C ARG A 15 -11.54 6.34 -9.33
N GLU A 16 -12.37 6.04 -8.34
CA GLU A 16 -11.89 5.91 -6.96
C GLU A 16 -11.07 4.62 -6.82
N PHE A 17 -10.04 4.66 -5.97
CA PHE A 17 -9.24 3.47 -5.68
C PHE A 17 -9.97 2.57 -4.67
N GLU A 18 -10.48 1.45 -5.15
CA GLU A 18 -11.20 0.43 -4.37
C GLU A 18 -10.48 -0.92 -4.51
N PRO A 19 -9.49 -1.23 -3.65
CA PRO A 19 -8.75 -2.48 -3.77
C PRO A 19 -9.59 -3.70 -3.42
N ASP A 20 -9.33 -4.84 -4.09
CA ASP A 20 -9.98 -6.11 -3.77
C ASP A 20 -9.47 -6.67 -2.44
N ILE A 21 -10.36 -6.69 -1.44
CA ILE A 21 -10.06 -7.21 -0.11
C ILE A 21 -10.30 -8.72 -0.09
N SER A 22 -9.22 -9.49 -0.14
CA SER A 22 -9.30 -10.95 -0.02
C SER A 22 -9.94 -11.38 1.32
N LYS A 23 -10.58 -12.55 1.32
CA LYS A 23 -11.18 -13.14 2.54
C LYS A 23 -10.17 -13.27 3.68
N GLU A 24 -8.92 -13.56 3.35
CA GLU A 24 -7.84 -13.68 4.32
C GLU A 24 -7.50 -12.32 4.95
N LEU A 25 -7.37 -11.27 4.13
CA LEU A 25 -7.10 -9.91 4.58
C LEU A 25 -8.24 -9.36 5.43
N ALA A 26 -9.50 -9.60 5.03
CA ALA A 26 -10.67 -9.26 5.85
C ALA A 26 -10.67 -10.01 7.20
N GLY A 27 -10.25 -11.28 7.20
CA GLY A 27 -10.06 -12.06 8.43
C GLY A 27 -8.99 -11.48 9.34
N LEU A 28 -7.89 -11.00 8.76
CA LEU A 28 -6.80 -10.32 9.47
C LEU A 28 -7.27 -9.01 10.11
N PHE A 29 -8.01 -8.17 9.38
CA PHE A 29 -8.59 -6.93 9.91
C PHE A 29 -9.42 -7.19 11.16
N LYS A 30 -10.31 -8.19 11.11
CA LYS A 30 -11.17 -8.57 12.25
C LYS A 30 -10.37 -9.07 13.45
N LYS A 31 -9.32 -9.86 13.22
CA LYS A 31 -8.45 -10.37 14.30
C LYS A 31 -7.67 -9.23 14.97
N LEU A 32 -7.10 -8.33 14.18
CA LEU A 32 -6.36 -7.17 14.69
C LEU A 32 -7.28 -6.23 15.47
N GLY A 33 -8.43 -5.83 14.90
CA GLY A 33 -9.37 -4.95 15.59
C GLY A 33 -9.92 -5.52 16.90
N LYS A 34 -10.12 -6.84 16.99
CA LYS A 34 -10.50 -7.50 18.25
C LYS A 34 -9.38 -7.54 19.27
N ARG A 35 -8.14 -7.77 18.84
CA ARG A 35 -6.99 -7.91 19.74
C ARG A 35 -6.51 -6.55 20.26
N PHE A 36 -6.66 -5.52 19.45
CA PHE A 36 -6.14 -4.19 19.67
C PHE A 36 -7.23 -3.11 19.50
N PRO A 37 -8.30 -3.15 20.32
CA PRO A 37 -9.45 -2.26 20.16
C PRO A 37 -9.15 -0.79 20.46
N TYR A 38 -7.99 -0.49 21.05
CA TYR A 38 -7.56 0.86 21.42
C TYR A 38 -6.43 1.41 20.54
N LEU A 39 -6.04 0.69 19.48
CA LEU A 39 -5.10 1.26 18.51
C LEU A 39 -5.89 2.17 17.58
N ASP A 40 -5.69 3.48 17.74
CA ASP A 40 -6.35 4.50 16.93
C ASP A 40 -5.83 4.48 15.49
N SER A 41 -4.58 4.05 15.32
CA SER A 41 -3.88 4.00 14.04
C SER A 41 -3.48 2.57 13.72
N LEU A 42 -4.29 1.92 12.88
CA LEU A 42 -3.97 0.63 12.28
C LEU A 42 -4.32 0.68 10.79
N CYS A 43 -3.31 0.56 9.93
CA CYS A 43 -3.49 0.55 8.49
C CYS A 43 -2.92 -0.74 7.93
N VAL A 44 -3.70 -1.46 7.13
CA VAL A 44 -3.28 -2.76 6.61
C VAL A 44 -3.57 -2.87 5.12
N TRP A 45 -2.60 -3.34 4.36
CA TRP A 45 -2.73 -3.50 2.92
C TRP A 45 -1.86 -4.60 2.36
N ASP A 46 -2.13 -4.98 1.11
CA ASP A 46 -1.43 -6.05 0.41
C ASP A 46 -0.77 -5.48 -0.86
N SER A 47 0.52 -5.77 -1.05
CA SER A 47 1.25 -5.34 -2.24
C SER A 47 0.61 -5.81 -3.55
N ARG A 48 -0.19 -6.88 -3.52
CA ARG A 48 -0.96 -7.36 -4.68
C ARG A 48 -1.97 -6.35 -5.21
N TRP A 49 -2.37 -5.35 -4.42
CA TRP A 49 -3.19 -4.24 -4.93
C TRP A 49 -2.47 -3.45 -6.03
N LEU A 50 -1.14 -3.48 -6.06
CA LEU A 50 -0.37 -2.81 -7.10
C LEU A 50 -0.48 -3.50 -8.48
N ASN A 51 -0.94 -4.75 -8.54
CA ASN A 51 -1.02 -5.53 -9.78
C ASN A 51 -1.95 -4.91 -10.84
N GLU A 52 -2.87 -4.02 -10.46
CA GLU A 52 -3.69 -3.29 -11.44
C GLU A 52 -2.90 -2.17 -12.16
N PHE A 53 -1.79 -1.74 -11.56
CA PHE A 53 -0.93 -0.67 -12.07
C PHE A 53 0.40 -1.17 -12.66
N THR A 54 0.74 -2.45 -12.49
CA THR A 54 1.96 -3.04 -13.06
C THR A 54 1.70 -3.66 -14.43
N VAL A 55 2.76 -3.82 -15.23
CA VAL A 55 2.74 -4.61 -16.46
C VAL A 55 2.90 -6.09 -16.11
N HIS A 56 3.80 -6.41 -15.18
CA HIS A 56 4.00 -7.75 -14.66
C HIS A 56 3.27 -7.92 -13.33
N GLN A 57 2.36 -8.90 -13.24
CA GLN A 57 1.69 -9.21 -11.99
C GLN A 57 2.69 -9.80 -11.00
N ALA A 58 2.80 -9.18 -9.82
CA ALA A 58 3.55 -9.77 -8.72
C ALA A 58 2.83 -11.05 -8.26
N LEU A 59 3.53 -12.17 -8.35
CA LEU A 59 3.07 -13.47 -7.81
C LEU A 59 3.24 -13.55 -6.29
N THR A 60 3.98 -12.61 -5.70
CA THR A 60 4.25 -12.54 -4.27
C THR A 60 3.32 -11.56 -3.57
N SER A 61 2.96 -11.88 -2.32
CA SER A 61 2.09 -11.06 -1.47
C SER A 61 2.86 -10.59 -0.24
N MET A 62 3.12 -9.29 -0.17
CA MET A 62 3.61 -8.65 1.04
C MET A 62 2.45 -7.92 1.70
N VAL A 63 1.99 -8.46 2.83
CA VAL A 63 0.95 -7.81 3.65
C VAL A 63 1.64 -6.86 4.62
N ILE A 64 1.35 -5.58 4.51
CA ILE A 64 1.96 -4.50 5.28
C ILE A 64 0.97 -4.09 6.35
N ILE A 65 1.43 -4.09 7.60
CA ILE A 65 0.65 -3.81 8.79
C ILE A 65 1.32 -2.64 9.50
N GLU A 66 0.71 -1.48 9.39
CA GLU A 66 1.22 -0.24 9.94
C GLU A 66 0.42 0.14 11.18
N THR A 67 1.12 0.48 12.26
CA THR A 67 0.50 0.86 13.53
C THR A 67 1.18 2.07 14.16
N GLU A 68 0.57 2.69 15.16
CA GLU A 68 1.24 3.74 15.93
C GLU A 68 2.59 3.28 16.50
N ARG A 69 3.48 4.25 16.71
CA ARG A 69 4.79 3.97 17.31
C ARG A 69 4.60 3.32 18.67
N ASP A 70 5.53 2.42 19.00
CA ASP A 70 5.57 1.63 20.24
C ASP A 70 4.57 0.47 20.29
N ALA A 71 3.62 0.36 19.35
CA ALA A 71 2.69 -0.77 19.23
C ALA A 71 3.20 -1.91 18.31
N GLU A 72 4.23 -1.66 17.50
CA GLU A 72 4.69 -2.55 16.43
C GLU A 72 5.09 -3.93 16.97
N LYS A 73 5.79 -3.96 18.12
CA LYS A 73 6.23 -5.22 18.73
C LYS A 73 5.05 -6.08 19.17
N ALA A 74 4.02 -5.48 19.75
CA ALA A 74 2.83 -6.21 20.19
C ALA A 74 2.05 -6.78 18.99
N VAL A 75 1.91 -5.98 17.92
CA VAL A 75 1.29 -6.41 16.67
C VAL A 75 2.12 -7.51 16.01
N PHE A 76 3.44 -7.36 15.93
CA PHE A 76 4.36 -8.35 15.38
C PHE A 76 4.22 -9.71 16.06
N GLU A 77 4.29 -9.78 17.39
CA GLU A 77 4.16 -11.06 18.12
C GLU A 77 2.78 -11.69 17.90
N PHE A 78 1.72 -10.89 17.80
CA PHE A 78 0.39 -11.39 17.48
C PHE A 78 0.30 -12.00 16.08
N ILE A 79 0.88 -11.37 15.07
CA ILE A 79 0.90 -11.90 13.70
C ILE A 79 1.79 -13.14 13.61
N LYS A 80 2.95 -13.12 14.25
CA LYS A 80 3.90 -14.24 14.31
C LYS A 80 3.32 -15.51 14.95
N ALA A 81 2.34 -15.37 15.83
CA ALA A 81 1.62 -16.52 16.39
C ALA A 81 0.78 -17.29 15.36
N ALA A 82 0.39 -16.65 14.25
CA ALA A 82 -0.47 -17.23 13.21
C ALA A 82 0.23 -17.45 11.87
N TYR A 83 1.35 -16.77 11.61
CA TYR A 83 2.05 -16.78 10.32
C TYR A 83 3.55 -16.97 10.51
N SER A 84 4.19 -17.67 9.57
CA SER A 84 5.61 -18.06 9.68
C SER A 84 6.61 -17.01 9.20
N ARG A 85 6.24 -16.20 8.20
CA ARG A 85 7.11 -15.20 7.57
C ARG A 85 6.64 -13.80 7.94
N VAL A 86 7.03 -13.39 9.13
CA VAL A 86 6.65 -12.11 9.73
C VAL A 86 7.91 -11.36 10.08
N PHE A 87 7.98 -10.10 9.68
CA PHE A 87 9.11 -9.21 9.87
C PHE A 87 8.64 -7.93 10.54
N ILE A 88 9.49 -7.32 11.36
CA ILE A 88 9.25 -6.02 11.97
C ILE A 88 10.33 -5.07 11.47
N ASP A 89 9.90 -4.02 10.77
CA ASP A 89 10.77 -3.01 10.15
C ASP A 89 12.09 -3.57 9.58
N PRO A 90 12.00 -4.51 8.60
CA PRO A 90 13.15 -5.30 8.18
C PRO A 90 14.23 -4.43 7.54
N THR A 91 15.49 -4.76 7.84
CA THR A 91 16.65 -4.13 7.20
C THR A 91 16.76 -4.54 5.72
N PRO A 92 17.48 -3.77 4.87
CA PRO A 92 17.71 -4.15 3.47
C PRO A 92 18.30 -5.56 3.31
N LYS A 93 19.17 -5.97 4.24
CA LYS A 93 19.76 -7.31 4.26
C LYS A 93 18.73 -8.39 4.58
N GLU A 94 17.79 -8.14 5.48
CA GLU A 94 16.71 -9.09 5.78
C GLU A 94 15.71 -9.17 4.62
N ILE A 95 15.46 -8.04 3.97
CA ILE A 95 14.63 -7.99 2.77
C ILE A 95 15.24 -8.90 1.69
N ASP A 96 16.49 -8.67 1.34
CA ASP A 96 17.20 -9.42 0.30
C ASP A 96 17.26 -10.94 0.60
N ASN A 97 17.60 -11.31 1.84
CA ASN A 97 17.80 -12.72 2.19
C ASN A 97 16.50 -13.50 2.43
N TYR A 98 15.42 -12.85 2.88
CA TYR A 98 14.26 -13.56 3.45
C TYR A 98 12.90 -13.14 2.88
N ILE A 99 12.79 -11.93 2.36
CA ILE A 99 11.54 -11.36 1.84
C ILE A 99 11.50 -11.47 0.31
N LEU A 100 12.60 -11.15 -0.38
CA LEU A 100 12.66 -11.32 -1.82
C LEU A 100 12.52 -12.81 -2.19
N GLY A 101 11.69 -13.08 -3.20
CA GLY A 101 11.33 -14.44 -3.61
C GLY A 101 10.35 -15.16 -2.67
N CYS A 102 9.90 -14.52 -1.59
CA CYS A 102 8.88 -15.10 -0.74
C CYS A 102 7.49 -15.00 -1.39
N GLU A 103 6.78 -16.13 -1.55
CA GLU A 103 5.40 -16.14 -2.04
C GLU A 103 4.48 -15.27 -1.17
N LYS A 104 4.66 -15.31 0.15
CA LYS A 104 3.88 -14.52 1.08
C LYS A 104 4.61 -14.18 2.38
N CYS A 105 4.63 -12.90 2.72
CA CYS A 105 5.16 -12.43 4.00
C CYS A 105 4.30 -11.31 4.60
N PHE A 106 4.55 -11.03 5.87
CA PHE A 106 3.93 -9.95 6.64
C PHE A 106 5.00 -9.02 7.17
N VAL A 107 4.80 -7.71 6.99
CA VAL A 107 5.74 -6.69 7.46
C VAL A 107 4.98 -5.76 8.40
N VAL A 108 5.40 -5.74 9.67
CA VAL A 108 4.86 -4.84 10.70
C VAL A 108 5.79 -3.64 10.84
N ARG A 109 5.25 -2.43 10.80
CA ARG A 109 6.07 -1.21 10.86
C ARG A 109 5.29 -0.01 11.42
N PRO A 110 5.95 1.10 11.79
CA PRO A 110 5.24 2.31 12.20
C PRO A 110 4.44 2.93 11.05
N LEU A 111 3.20 3.32 11.32
CA LEU A 111 2.42 4.20 10.47
C LEU A 111 2.99 5.61 10.56
N VAL A 112 3.32 6.20 9.43
CA VAL A 112 3.78 7.59 9.41
C VAL A 112 2.62 8.53 9.76
N THR A 113 2.88 9.46 10.66
CA THR A 113 1.92 10.52 11.06
C THR A 113 1.38 11.25 9.84
N GLU A 114 0.08 11.59 9.86
CA GLU A 114 -0.63 12.23 8.73
C GLU A 114 -0.68 11.39 7.45
N ALA A 115 -0.39 10.09 7.52
CA ALA A 115 -0.58 9.18 6.40
C ALA A 115 -2.03 9.24 5.88
N PRO A 116 -2.24 9.40 4.57
CA PRO A 116 -3.58 9.41 4.02
C PRO A 116 -4.14 7.99 4.03
N VAL A 117 -5.05 7.76 4.97
CA VAL A 117 -5.79 6.50 5.14
C VAL A 117 -7.28 6.74 4.90
N THR A 118 -8.01 5.68 4.60
CA THR A 118 -9.47 5.70 4.48
C THR A 118 -10.06 4.48 5.15
N SER A 119 -11.33 4.56 5.53
CA SER A 119 -12.07 3.43 6.08
C SER A 119 -12.73 2.63 4.95
N PHE A 120 -12.47 1.33 4.90
CA PHE A 120 -13.16 0.38 4.05
C PHE A 120 -13.74 -0.74 4.92
N ASP A 121 -15.06 -0.92 4.90
CA ASP A 121 -15.77 -1.95 5.67
C ASP A 121 -15.32 -2.06 7.16
N ASN A 122 -15.26 -0.90 7.84
CA ASN A 122 -14.82 -0.75 9.24
C ASN A 122 -13.33 -1.08 9.50
N ALA A 123 -12.51 -1.21 8.47
CA ALA A 123 -11.05 -1.34 8.57
C ALA A 123 -10.36 -0.13 7.92
N ALA A 124 -9.18 0.25 8.43
CA ALA A 124 -8.40 1.31 7.83
C ALA A 124 -7.40 0.74 6.80
N ILE A 125 -7.46 1.31 5.60
CA ILE A 125 -6.61 0.98 4.45
C ILE A 125 -5.91 2.25 3.94
N PRO A 126 -4.74 2.15 3.30
CA PRO A 126 -4.07 3.30 2.71
C PRO A 126 -4.89 3.86 1.54
N ARG A 127 -4.90 5.18 1.37
CA ARG A 127 -5.31 5.77 0.09
C ARG A 127 -4.21 5.58 -0.94
N LEU A 128 -4.54 5.70 -2.23
CA LEU A 128 -3.58 5.53 -3.32
C LEU A 128 -2.41 6.52 -3.21
N GLU A 129 -2.65 7.76 -2.76
CA GLU A 129 -1.59 8.73 -2.52
C GLU A 129 -0.53 8.22 -1.54
N LYS A 130 -0.96 7.51 -0.48
CA LYS A 130 -0.04 6.94 0.51
C LYS A 130 0.84 5.89 -0.15
N ILE A 131 0.22 4.95 -0.87
CA ILE A 131 0.91 3.85 -1.54
C ILE A 131 1.97 4.41 -2.50
N LEU A 132 1.60 5.38 -3.35
CA LEU A 132 2.51 6.00 -4.31
C LEU A 132 3.73 6.64 -3.64
N VAL A 133 3.52 7.38 -2.55
CA VAL A 133 4.64 7.98 -1.80
C VAL A 133 5.48 6.91 -1.11
N ASP A 134 4.87 5.89 -0.51
CA ASP A 134 5.59 4.82 0.19
C ASP A 134 6.50 4.03 -0.77
N LEU A 135 6.05 3.77 -2.01
CA LEU A 135 6.86 3.14 -3.05
C LEU A 135 8.15 3.92 -3.36
N VAL A 136 8.10 5.26 -3.30
CA VAL A 136 9.26 6.13 -3.52
C VAL A 136 10.16 6.21 -2.30
N CYS A 137 9.57 6.17 -1.10
CA CYS A 137 10.31 6.28 0.16
C CYS A 137 11.07 5.00 0.50
N GLU A 138 10.47 3.84 0.24
CA GLU A 138 10.88 2.55 0.80
C GLU A 138 11.37 1.60 -0.32
N LYS A 139 12.34 2.06 -1.11
CA LYS A 139 12.78 1.41 -2.35
C LYS A 139 13.26 -0.02 -2.16
N ASP A 140 13.95 -0.30 -1.05
CA ASP A 140 14.43 -1.65 -0.73
C ASP A 140 13.26 -2.61 -0.47
N LEU A 141 12.26 -2.17 0.29
CA LEU A 141 11.08 -2.97 0.61
C LEU A 141 10.23 -3.24 -0.64
N PHE A 142 10.14 -2.24 -1.53
CA PHE A 142 9.35 -2.28 -2.75
C PHE A 142 10.20 -2.44 -4.00
N VAL A 143 11.33 -3.15 -3.92
CA VAL A 143 12.31 -3.25 -5.02
C VAL A 143 11.68 -3.77 -6.32
N SER A 144 10.73 -4.71 -6.24
CA SER A 144 10.00 -5.26 -7.39
C SER A 144 9.11 -4.25 -8.13
N PHE A 145 8.85 -3.09 -7.53
CA PHE A 145 8.03 -2.01 -8.09
C PHE A 145 8.87 -0.80 -8.51
N GLN A 146 10.20 -0.89 -8.46
CA GLN A 146 11.10 0.21 -8.83
C GLN A 146 11.40 0.23 -10.34
N GLY A 147 12.09 1.28 -10.80
CA GLY A 147 12.49 1.42 -12.21
C GLY A 147 11.29 1.71 -13.11
N GLU A 148 11.21 1.04 -14.26
CA GLU A 148 10.13 1.23 -15.24
C GLU A 148 8.75 0.93 -14.64
N GLU A 149 8.68 -0.01 -13.69
CA GLU A 149 7.42 -0.38 -13.09
C GLU A 149 6.87 0.70 -12.15
N LEU A 150 7.75 1.46 -11.50
CA LEU A 150 7.34 2.64 -10.74
C LEU A 150 6.71 3.69 -11.66
N CYS A 151 7.31 3.94 -12.82
CA CYS A 151 6.78 4.86 -13.81
C CYS A 151 5.41 4.41 -14.33
N ASN A 152 5.25 3.11 -14.62
CA ASN A 152 3.96 2.54 -15.03
C ASN A 152 2.88 2.69 -13.94
N ILE A 153 3.26 2.45 -12.68
CA ILE A 153 2.35 2.60 -11.55
C ILE A 153 1.85 4.04 -11.45
N PHE A 154 2.77 5.01 -11.46
CA PHE A 154 2.41 6.43 -11.40
C PHE A 154 1.56 6.85 -12.59
N ARG A 155 1.92 6.45 -13.81
CA ARG A 155 1.16 6.77 -15.02
C ARG A 155 -0.27 6.29 -14.91
N ARG A 156 -0.48 5.00 -14.64
CA ARG A 156 -1.83 4.41 -14.56
C ARG A 156 -2.63 4.99 -13.41
N ALA A 157 -2.02 5.18 -12.24
CA ALA A 157 -2.67 5.80 -11.10
C ALA A 157 -3.16 7.22 -11.43
N LEU A 158 -2.30 8.05 -12.02
CA LEU A 158 -2.64 9.45 -12.32
C LEU A 158 -3.58 9.61 -13.53
N THR A 159 -3.57 8.69 -14.49
CA THR A 159 -4.49 8.71 -15.63
C THR A 159 -5.87 8.19 -15.25
N ASP A 160 -5.94 7.04 -14.58
CA ASP A 160 -7.18 6.28 -14.42
C ASP A 160 -7.91 6.57 -13.10
N TYR A 161 -7.20 7.05 -12.07
CA TYR A 161 -7.73 7.20 -10.72
C TYR A 161 -7.74 8.65 -10.24
N ASP A 162 -8.70 8.95 -9.36
CA ASP A 162 -8.83 10.27 -8.73
C ASP A 162 -7.82 10.43 -7.60
N VAL A 163 -6.57 10.66 -7.99
CA VAL A 163 -5.46 10.91 -7.07
C VAL A 163 -5.39 12.40 -6.75
N SER A 164 -5.57 12.73 -5.48
CA SER A 164 -5.46 14.10 -4.98
C SER A 164 -3.99 14.54 -4.94
N LEU A 165 -3.56 15.33 -5.93
CA LEU A 165 -2.18 15.85 -5.99
C LEU A 165 -1.80 16.69 -4.75
N SER A 166 -2.77 17.38 -4.13
CA SER A 166 -2.54 18.12 -2.89
C SER A 166 -2.24 17.19 -1.72
N THR A 167 -3.00 16.11 -1.57
CA THR A 167 -2.79 15.07 -0.55
C THR A 167 -1.47 14.34 -0.78
N LEU A 168 -1.20 13.94 -2.02
CA LEU A 168 0.04 13.30 -2.45
C LEU A 168 1.26 14.16 -2.10
N ARG A 169 1.28 15.44 -2.51
CA ARG A 169 2.39 16.36 -2.22
C ARG A 169 2.54 16.65 -0.73
N ARG A 170 1.44 16.80 0.01
CA ARG A 170 1.49 17.00 1.48
C ARG A 170 2.20 15.82 2.15
N TYR A 171 1.79 14.59 1.82
CA TYR A 171 2.38 13.39 2.39
C TYR A 171 3.83 13.17 1.92
N ALA A 172 4.13 13.44 0.65
CA ALA A 172 5.50 13.42 0.11
C ALA A 172 6.43 14.39 0.84
N ARG A 173 5.97 15.61 1.14
CA ARG A 173 6.71 16.59 1.94
C ARG A 173 6.99 16.07 3.35
N ARG A 174 5.99 15.46 3.99
CA ARG A 174 6.15 14.84 5.33
C ARG A 174 7.20 13.73 5.33
N ARG A 175 7.31 12.99 4.23
CA ARG A 175 8.32 11.93 4.02
C ARG A 175 9.65 12.42 3.44
N GLY A 176 9.81 13.72 3.17
CA GLY A 176 11.03 14.27 2.59
C GLY A 176 11.32 13.80 1.16
N ARG A 177 10.26 13.58 0.36
CA ARG A 177 10.32 13.10 -1.03
C ARG A 177 9.51 13.95 -2.02
N LEU A 178 9.21 15.21 -1.66
CA LEU A 178 8.39 16.09 -2.50
C LEU A 178 8.99 16.27 -3.91
N GLU A 179 10.27 16.60 -4.01
CA GLU A 179 10.93 16.84 -5.31
C GLU A 179 10.93 15.60 -6.21
N GLU A 180 11.12 14.40 -5.65
CA GLU A 180 11.11 13.16 -6.42
C GLU A 180 9.69 12.83 -6.92
N ILE A 181 8.69 13.08 -6.09
CA ILE A 181 7.27 12.92 -6.47
C ILE A 181 6.86 13.92 -7.54
N ASP A 182 7.26 15.20 -7.43
CA ASP A 182 6.95 16.20 -8.44
C ASP A 182 7.57 15.86 -9.80
N LYS A 183 8.83 15.40 -9.83
CA LYS A 183 9.46 14.90 -11.07
C LYS A 183 8.70 13.74 -11.70
N LEU A 184 8.23 12.78 -10.89
CA LEU A 184 7.44 11.66 -11.38
C LEU A 184 6.11 12.14 -11.97
N ILE A 185 5.43 13.09 -11.33
CA ILE A 185 4.18 13.69 -11.82
C ILE A 185 4.42 14.43 -13.14
N GLU A 186 5.45 15.27 -13.23
CA GLU A 186 5.81 16.02 -14.45
C GLU A 186 6.08 15.07 -15.62
N THR A 187 6.87 14.02 -15.39
CA THR A 187 7.20 13.01 -16.40
C THR A 187 5.94 12.32 -16.95
N GLN A 188 4.88 12.14 -16.14
CA GLN A 188 3.62 11.57 -16.61
C GLN A 188 2.71 12.60 -17.27
N GLY A 189 2.81 13.88 -16.88
CA GLY A 189 2.02 14.98 -17.44
C GLY A 189 2.41 15.37 -18.85
N GLU A 190 3.66 15.13 -19.27
CA GLU A 190 4.11 15.33 -20.66
C GLU A 190 3.59 14.27 -21.64
N GLY A 191 2.99 13.19 -21.14
CA GLY A 191 2.45 12.07 -21.92
C GLY A 191 0.92 11.94 -21.95
N ILE A 192 0.19 12.94 -21.42
CA ILE A 192 -1.28 13.05 -21.45
C ILE A 192 -1.66 14.25 -22.32
#